data_AF-A0AA35TEK0-F1
#
_entry.id   AF-A0AA35TEK0-F1
#
_cell.length_a   1.000
_cell.length_b   1.000
_cell.length_c   1.000
_cell.angle_alpha   90.00
_cell.angle_beta   90.00
_cell.angle_gamma   90.00
#
_symmetry.space_group_name_H-M   'P 1'
#
loop_
_entity.id
_entity.type
_entity.pdbx_description
1 polymer ?
#
loop_
_entity_poly.entity_id
_entity_poly.type
_entity_poly.pdbx_seq_one_letter_code
_entity_poly.pdbx_strand_id
1 'polypeptide(L)' 'MGIELILNSCNLNFAAFSRFVTPPDDISGQVIALFGIVLAAAEAAVFLAIILAIYREFRTISPDETDTLKG' A
#
# COMPACT_ATOMS: atom_id res chain seq x y z
N MET A 1 7.64 2.41 1.76
CA MET A 1 8.31 1.52 0.78
C MET A 1 8.09 0.03 1.04
N GLY A 2 8.24 -0.48 2.27
CA GLY A 2 8.04 -1.92 2.53
C GLY A 2 6.61 -2.42 2.26
N ILE A 3 5.60 -1.64 2.63
CA ILE A 3 4.19 -1.99 2.45
C ILE A 3 3.82 -2.05 0.96
N GLU A 4 4.36 -1.14 0.16
CA GLU A 4 4.14 -1.04 -1.28
C GLU A 4 4.74 -2.25 -2.02
N LEU A 5 5.87 -2.79 -1.54
CA LEU A 5 6.43 -4.04 -2.06
C LEU A 5 5.53 -5.25 -1.74
N ILE A 6 4.94 -5.28 -0.54
CA ILE A 6 4.01 -6.35 -0.15
C ILE A 6 2.74 -6.29 -1.03
N LEU A 7 2.15 -5.10 -1.19
CA LEU A 7 0.96 -4.92 -2.03
C LEU A 7 1.21 -5.29 -3.50
N ASN A 8 2.35 -4.91 -4.07
CA ASN A 8 2.72 -5.32 -5.42
C ASN A 8 2.95 -6.83 -5.54
N SER A 9 3.54 -7.44 -4.51
CA SER A 9 3.72 -8.90 -4.46
C SER A 9 2.38 -9.63 -4.42
N CYS A 10 1.40 -9.13 -3.67
CA CYS A 10 0.03 -9.64 -3.68
C CYS A 10 -0.62 -9.52 -5.06
N ASN A 11 -0.52 -8.35 -5.71
CA ASN A 11 -1.06 -8.13 -7.06
C ASN A 11 -0.45 -9.08 -8.10
N LEU A 12 0.87 -9.28 -8.04
CA LEU A 12 1.57 -10.24 -8.89
C LEU A 12 1.03 -11.67 -8.67
N ASN A 13 0.80 -12.04 -7.42
CA ASN A 13 0.29 -13.36 -7.08
C ASN A 13 -1.14 -13.57 -7.61
N PHE A 14 -2.02 -12.57 -7.50
CA PHE A 14 -3.36 -12.64 -8.08
C PHE A 14 -3.33 -12.80 -9.60
N ALA A 15 -2.47 -12.05 -10.30
CA ALA A 15 -2.30 -12.20 -11.74
C ALA A 15 -1.73 -13.58 -12.14
N ALA A 16 -0.81 -14.12 -11.33
CA ALA A 16 -0.25 -15.46 -11.55
C ALA A 16 -1.30 -16.56 -11.34
N PHE A 17 -2.09 -16.50 -10.27
CA PHE A 17 -3.17 -17.44 -10.02
C PHE A 17 -4.21 -17.46 -11.16
N SER A 18 -4.62 -16.27 -11.63
CA SER A 18 -5.52 -16.09 -12.77
C SER A 18 -5.01 -16.75 -14.07
N ARG A 19 -3.69 -16.90 -14.19
CA ARG A 19 -3.04 -17.46 -15.39
C ARG A 19 -2.78 -18.96 -15.29
N PHE A 20 -2.40 -19.44 -14.11
CA PHE A 20 -1.85 -20.80 -13.95
C PHE A 20 -2.76 -21.78 -13.22
N VAL A 21 -3.78 -21.30 -12.48
CA VAL A 21 -4.60 -22.16 -11.62
C VAL A 21 -6.08 -22.14 -12.02
N THR A 22 -6.58 -21.03 -12.54
CA THR A 22 -7.98 -20.86 -12.95
C THR A 22 -8.21 -21.28 -14.41
N PRO A 23 -9.48 -21.46 -14.84
CA PRO A 23 -9.81 -21.74 -16.23
C PRO A 23 -9.23 -20.70 -17.20
N PRO A 24 -9.00 -21.08 -18.47
CA PRO A 24 -8.62 -20.13 -19.51
C PRO A 24 -9.59 -18.96 -19.57
N ASP A 25 -9.06 -17.76 -19.86
CA ASP A 25 -9.79 -16.50 -19.97
C ASP A 25 -10.37 -15.93 -18.65
N ASP A 26 -9.97 -16.47 -17.49
CA ASP A 26 -10.26 -15.83 -16.21
C ASP A 26 -9.41 -14.57 -16.02
N ILE A 27 -10.08 -13.41 -15.99
CA ILE A 27 -9.47 -12.09 -15.80
C ILE A 27 -9.59 -11.56 -14.36
N SER A 28 -10.18 -12.34 -13.45
CA SER A 28 -10.49 -11.91 -12.08
C SER A 28 -9.26 -11.43 -11.32
N GLY A 29 -8.11 -12.09 -11.50
CA GLY A 29 -6.86 -11.68 -10.85
C GLY A 29 -6.32 -10.34 -11.36
N GLN A 30 -6.51 -10.02 -12.64
CA GLN A 30 -6.12 -8.73 -13.22
C GLN A 30 -7.05 -7.61 -12.75
N VAL A 31 -8.36 -7.88 -12.64
CA VAL A 31 -9.34 -6.94 -12.10
C VAL A 31 -9.01 -6.60 -10.65
N ILE A 32 -8.73 -7.59 -9.80
CA ILE A 32 -8.31 -7.36 -8.40
C ILE A 32 -7.01 -6.56 -8.33
N ALA A 33 -6.01 -6.90 -9.16
CA ALA A 33 -4.76 -6.16 -9.20
C ALA A 33 -4.95 -4.67 -9.57
N LEU A 34 -5.88 -4.36 -10.48
CA LEU A 34 -6.23 -2.98 -10.83
C LEU A 34 -6.78 -2.21 -9.61
N PHE A 35 -7.72 -2.82 -8.86
CA PHE A 35 -8.22 -2.23 -7.61
C PHE A 35 -7.11 -2.09 -6.56
N GLY A 36 -6.19 -3.06 -6.46
CA GLY A 36 -5.03 -2.99 -5.58
C GLY A 36 -4.10 -1.81 -5.92
N ILE A 37 -3.88 -1.52 -7.21
CA ILE A 37 -3.09 -0.35 -7.64
C ILE A 37 -3.80 0.95 -7.26
N VAL A 38 -5.11 1.04 -7.46
CA VAL A 38 -5.91 2.22 -7.06
C VAL A 38 -5.85 2.44 -5.55
N LEU A 39 -5.98 1.36 -4.77
CA LEU A 39 -5.85 1.40 -3.30
C LEU A 39 -4.45 1.89 -2.89
N ALA A 40 -3.40 1.35 -3.49
CA ALA A 40 -2.03 1.76 -3.19
C ALA A 40 -1.78 3.24 -3.50
N ALA A 41 -2.34 3.77 -4.59
CA ALA A 41 -2.28 5.19 -4.93
C ALA A 41 -3.00 6.06 -3.88
N ALA A 42 -4.19 5.63 -3.43
CA ALA A 42 -4.95 6.34 -2.41
C ALA A 42 -4.22 6.32 -1.05
N GLU A 43 -3.69 5.17 -0.64
CA GLU A 43 -2.91 5.03 0.59
C GLU A 43 -1.68 5.94 0.58
N ALA A 44 -0.92 5.97 -0.52
CA ALA A 44 0.28 6.82 -0.63
C ALA A 44 -0.04 8.32 -0.43
N ALA A 45 -1.18 8.78 -0.95
CA ALA A 45 -1.64 10.15 -0.75
C ALA A 45 -1.98 10.44 0.73
N VAL A 46 -2.69 9.53 1.40
CA VAL A 46 -3.02 9.64 2.82
C VAL A 46 -1.76 9.59 3.68
N PHE A 47 -0.85 8.67 3.39
CA PHE A 47 0.44 8.54 4.07
C PHE A 47 1.23 9.85 3.99
N LEU A 48 1.35 10.44 2.81
CA LEU A 48 2.03 11.72 2.65
C LEU A 48 1.35 12.85 3.45
N ALA A 49 0.02 12.91 3.45
CA ALA A 49 -0.71 13.89 4.24
C ALA A 49 -0.42 13.76 5.74
N ILE A 50 -0.36 12.52 6.26
CA ILE A 50 0.00 12.23 7.65
C ILE A 50 1.45 12.65 7.93
N ILE A 51 2.40 12.29 7.08
CA ILE A 51 3.82 12.67 7.24
C ILE A 51 3.98 14.19 7.25
N LEU A 52 3.28 14.92 6.39
CA LEU A 52 3.30 16.38 6.36
C LEU A 52 2.68 16.99 7.64
N ALA A 53 1.61 16.40 8.16
CA ALA A 53 1.02 16.83 9.43
C ALA A 53 1.99 16.63 10.61
N ILE A 54 2.64 15.48 10.69
CA ILE A 54 3.65 15.19 11.72
C ILE A 54 4.83 16.15 11.60
N TYR A 55 5.36 16.35 10.40
CA TYR A 55 6.50 17.25 10.19
C TYR A 55 6.19 18.71 10.54
N ARG A 56 4.94 19.16 10.33
CA ARG A 56 4.51 20.51 10.72
C ARG A 56 4.55 20.73 12.24
N GLU A 57 4.22 19.70 13.01
CA GLU A 57 4.19 19.77 14.47
C GLU A 57 5.57 19.54 15.08
N PHE A 58 6.25 18.46 14.69
CA PHE A 58 7.46 17.98 15.35
C PHE A 58 8.75 18.38 14.65
N ARG A 59 8.69 18.94 13.43
CA ARG A 59 9.85 19.29 12.58
C ARG A 59 10.81 18.13 12.28
N THR A 60 10.37 16.90 12.53
CA THR A 60 11.09 15.65 12.31
C THR A 60 10.15 14.61 11.72
N ILE A 61 10.72 13.62 11.05
CA ILE A 61 10.01 12.42 10.55
C ILE A 61 10.43 11.15 11.32
N SER A 62 11.33 11.30 12.30
CA SER A 62 11.80 10.21 13.14
C SER A 62 10.69 9.80 14.11
N PRO A 63 10.18 8.55 14.07
CA PRO A 63 9.10 8.12 14.95
C PRO A 63 9.48 8.24 16.43
N ASP A 64 10.74 7.96 16.77
CA ASP A 64 11.27 7.97 18.14
C ASP A 64 11.26 9.37 18.78
N GLU A 65 11.30 10.42 17.94
CA GLU A 65 11.28 11.83 18.37
C GLU A 65 9.86 12.39 18.46
N THR A 66 8.84 11.62 18.09
CA THR A 66 7.42 12.04 18.07
C THR A 66 6.58 11.38 19.18
N ASP A 67 7.23 10.68 20.11
CA ASP A 67 6.61 9.92 21.19
C ASP A 67 6.16 10.81 22.36
N THR A 68 4.93 11.34 22.25
CA THR A 68 4.33 12.27 23.23
C THR A 68 3.16 11.66 24.00
N LEU A 69 2.68 10.47 23.62
CA LEU A 69 1.58 9.78 24.28
C LEU A 69 2.11 8.77 25.31
N LYS A 70 2.50 9.27 26.48
CA LYS A 70 2.90 8.46 27.64
C LYS A 70 1.89 8.65 28.76
N GLY A 71 0.92 7.74 28.83
CA GLY A 71 -0.01 7.58 29.96
C GLY A 71 0.45 6.46 30.87
#